data_AF-A0A6S6R2J7-F1
#
_entry.id   AF-A0A6S6R2J7-F1
#
_cell.length_a   1.000
_cell.length_b   1.000
_cell.length_c   1.000
_cell.angle_alpha   90.00
_cell.angle_beta   90.00
_cell.angle_gamma   90.00
#
_symmetry.space_group_name_H-M   'P 1'
#
loop_
_entity.id
_entity.type
_entity.pdbx_description
1 polymer ?
#
loop_
_entity_poly.entity_id
_entity_poly.type
_entity_poly.pdbx_seq_one_letter_code
_entity_poly.pdbx_strand_id
1 'polypeptide(L)'
;MRYMVIFIYFVTMIYASITDCRNRIVQDRVHVIILVLALLHDINVRKVLGAFLLTTPFLVYAVMKNHMGGGDIKFIFANTVFLGLQRGYVGLILGFLVVIIYSLCCKLFFNKDIKIIPLIPFITIGYIISLSITK
;
A
#
# COMPACT_ATOMS: atom_id res chain seq x y z
N MET A 1 16.26 -10.18 -15.34
CA MET A 1 15.79 -10.38 -13.94
C MET A 1 14.88 -9.25 -13.45
N ARG A 2 15.28 -7.97 -13.56
CA ARG A 2 14.51 -6.83 -13.00
C ARG A 2 13.04 -6.73 -13.43
N TYR A 3 12.73 -6.91 -14.72
CA TYR A 3 11.35 -6.86 -15.23
C TYR A 3 10.46 -7.98 -14.69
N MET A 4 11.01 -9.18 -14.51
CA MET A 4 10.28 -10.32 -13.94
C MET A 4 9.88 -10.05 -12.49
N VAL A 5 10.77 -9.45 -11.69
CA VAL A 5 10.49 -9.06 -10.30
C VAL A 5 9.37 -8.02 -10.23
N ILE A 6 9.40 -7.00 -11.11
CA ILE A 6 8.34 -5.96 -11.18
C ILE A 6 7.00 -6.58 -11.59
N PHE A 7 7.00 -7.53 -12.54
CA PHE A 7 5.78 -8.22 -12.96
C PHE A 7 5.16 -9.03 -11.81
N ILE A 8 5.96 -9.82 -11.09
CA ILE A 8 5.48 -10.60 -9.93
C ILE A 8 4.99 -9.66 -8.82
N TYR A 9 5.70 -8.54 -8.60
CA TYR A 9 5.28 -7.51 -7.65
C TYR A 9 3.89 -6.94 -7.98
N PHE A 10 3.66 -6.59 -9.25
CA PHE A 10 2.39 -6.06 -9.73
C PHE A 10 1.24 -7.06 -9.52
N VAL A 11 1.44 -8.33 -9.90
CA VAL A 11 0.46 -9.40 -9.70
C VAL A 11 0.17 -9.61 -8.20
N THR A 12 1.21 -9.56 -7.36
CA THR A 12 1.08 -9.72 -5.90
C THR A 12 0.24 -8.60 -5.28
N MET A 13 0.43 -7.35 -5.70
CA MET A 13 -0.40 -6.23 -5.22
C MET A 13 -1.86 -6.34 -5.69
N ILE A 14 -2.10 -6.74 -6.94
CA ILE A 14 -3.46 -6.98 -7.44
C ILE A 14 -4.15 -8.09 -6.63
N TYR A 15 -3.43 -9.19 -6.37
CA TYR A 15 -3.95 -10.27 -5.53
C TYR A 15 -4.30 -9.79 -4.12
N ALA A 16 -3.44 -8.94 -3.52
CA ALA A 16 -3.70 -8.34 -2.21
C ALA A 16 -4.97 -7.47 -2.22
N SER A 17 -5.11 -6.62 -3.24
CA SER A 17 -6.28 -5.76 -3.45
C SER A 17 -7.58 -6.57 -3.60
N ILE A 18 -7.57 -7.62 -4.41
CA ILE A 18 -8.75 -8.51 -4.59
C ILE A 18 -9.11 -9.21 -3.27
N THR A 19 -8.10 -9.69 -2.54
CA THR A 19 -8.30 -10.39 -1.26
C THR A 19 -8.83 -9.44 -0.18
N ASP A 20 -8.35 -8.19 -0.15
CA ASP A 20 -8.83 -7.15 0.76
C ASP A 20 -10.29 -6.76 0.45
N CYS A 21 -10.64 -6.57 -0.83
CA CYS A 21 -12.02 -6.34 -1.25
C CYS A 21 -12.97 -7.47 -0.82
N ARG A 22 -12.52 -8.72 -0.93
CA ARG A 22 -13.39 -9.89 -0.69
C ARG A 22 -13.50 -10.27 0.79
N ASN A 23 -12.38 -10.26 1.50
CA ASN A 23 -12.28 -10.83 2.84
C ASN A 23 -11.90 -9.80 3.91
N ARG A 24 -11.53 -8.56 3.53
CA ARG A 24 -11.01 -7.52 4.43
C ARG A 24 -9.83 -7.97 5.30
N ILE A 25 -9.09 -8.97 4.82
CA ILE A 25 -7.93 -9.55 5.49
C ILE A 25 -6.79 -9.60 4.48
N VAL A 26 -5.68 -8.96 4.85
CA VAL A 26 -4.42 -9.10 4.14
C VAL A 26 -3.72 -10.32 4.70
N GLN A 27 -3.52 -11.34 3.87
CA GLN A 27 -2.74 -12.51 4.29
C GLN A 27 -1.28 -12.10 4.49
N ASP A 28 -0.68 -12.48 5.63
CA ASP A 28 0.74 -12.18 5.94
C ASP A 28 1.71 -12.67 4.84
N ARG A 29 1.30 -13.68 4.06
CA ARG A 29 2.06 -14.21 2.91
C ARG A 29 2.32 -13.14 1.85
N VAL A 30 1.39 -12.22 1.62
CA VAL A 30 1.53 -11.13 0.65
C VAL A 30 2.71 -10.24 1.03
N HIS A 31 2.80 -9.86 2.31
CA HIS A 31 3.87 -9.00 2.81
C HIS A 31 5.23 -9.68 2.68
N VAL A 32 5.31 -10.97 3.02
CA VAL A 32 6.55 -11.75 2.89
C VAL A 32 7.00 -11.82 1.43
N ILE A 33 6.08 -12.08 0.49
CA ILE A 33 6.40 -12.11 -0.95
C ILE A 33 6.97 -10.76 -1.41
N ILE A 34 6.33 -9.65 -1.03
CA ILE A 34 6.81 -8.30 -1.40
C ILE A 34 8.22 -8.03 -0.84
N LEU A 35 8.50 -8.43 0.40
CA LEU A 35 9.82 -8.29 0.99
C LEU A 35 10.88 -9.14 0.27
N VAL A 36 10.55 -10.39 -0.08
CA VAL A 36 11.45 -11.24 -0.89
C VAL A 36 11.71 -10.61 -2.26
N LEU A 37 10.69 -10.06 -2.91
CA LEU A 37 10.86 -9.34 -4.18
C LEU A 37 11.73 -8.09 -4.01
N ALA A 38 11.66 -7.40 -2.87
CA ALA A 38 12.52 -6.25 -2.57
C ALA A 38 14.00 -6.67 -2.44
N LEU A 39 14.27 -7.81 -1.79
CA LEU A 39 15.60 -8.41 -1.70
C LEU A 39 16.16 -8.77 -3.10
N LEU A 40 15.32 -9.36 -3.96
CA LEU A 40 15.70 -9.75 -5.31
C LEU A 40 15.85 -8.58 -6.29
N HIS A 41 15.22 -7.44 -6.00
CA HIS A 41 15.29 -6.25 -6.85
C HIS A 41 16.56 -5.45 -6.59
N ASP A 42 16.65 -4.89 -5.37
CA ASP A 42 17.77 -4.08 -4.85
C ASP A 42 17.33 -3.50 -3.50
N ILE A 43 17.72 -4.15 -2.40
CA ILE A 43 17.44 -3.65 -1.04
C ILE A 43 18.62 -2.82 -0.52
N ASN A 44 18.31 -1.73 0.16
CA ASN A 44 19.31 -0.94 0.88
C ASN A 44 18.77 -0.57 2.26
N VAL A 45 19.66 -0.46 3.24
CA VAL A 45 19.37 0.05 4.60
C VAL A 45 18.55 1.34 4.53
N ARG A 46 18.83 2.25 3.58
CA ARG A 46 18.06 3.49 3.40
C ARG A 46 16.58 3.25 3.08
N LYS A 47 16.26 2.23 2.26
CA LYS A 47 14.86 1.88 1.92
C LYS A 47 14.14 1.29 3.12
N VAL A 48 14.83 0.47 3.91
CA VAL A 48 14.28 -0.13 5.14
C VAL A 48 14.02 0.94 6.19
N LEU A 49 15.00 1.80 6.47
CA LEU A 49 14.84 2.93 7.38
C LEU A 49 13.74 3.88 6.92
N GLY A 50 13.67 4.14 5.62
CA GLY A 50 12.58 4.91 5.02
C GLY A 50 11.21 4.28 5.27
N ALA A 51 11.08 2.96 5.08
CA ALA A 51 9.83 2.26 5.36
C ALA A 51 9.44 2.39 6.83
N PHE A 52 10.38 2.22 7.77
CA PHE A 52 10.12 2.47 9.19
C PHE A 52 9.66 3.89 9.45
N LEU A 53 10.36 4.89 8.92
CA LEU A 53 10.01 6.31 9.09
C LEU A 53 8.58 6.59 8.62
N LEU A 54 8.22 6.04 7.45
CA LEU A 54 6.90 6.23 6.85
C LEU A 54 5.79 5.52 7.65
N THR A 55 6.03 4.31 8.15
CA THR A 55 4.99 3.53 8.86
C THR A 55 4.87 3.82 10.35
N THR A 56 5.90 4.36 10.99
CA THR A 56 5.88 4.70 12.43
C THR A 56 4.67 5.55 12.85
N PRO A 57 4.33 6.67 12.15
CA PRO A 57 3.15 7.46 12.55
C PRO A 57 1.85 6.66 12.46
N PHE A 58 1.71 5.78 11.48
CA PHE A 58 0.53 4.91 11.35
C PHE A 58 0.47 3.86 12.47
N LEU A 59 1.63 3.33 12.88
CA LEU A 59 1.72 2.39 13.99
C LEU A 59 1.33 3.05 15.33
N VAL A 60 1.85 4.24 15.60
CA VAL A 60 1.48 5.03 16.79
C VAL A 60 -0.01 5.32 16.79
N TYR A 61 -0.55 5.76 15.65
CA TYR A 61 -1.99 6.02 15.51
C TYR A 61 -2.83 4.75 15.75
N ALA A 62 -2.42 3.60 15.20
CA ALA A 62 -3.12 2.34 15.38
C ALA A 62 -3.16 1.90 16.84
N VAL A 63 -2.04 2.00 17.56
CA VAL A 63 -1.99 1.65 19.00
C VAL A 63 -2.86 2.60 19.84
N MET A 64 -2.88 3.89 19.51
CA MET A 64 -3.66 4.88 20.25
C MET A 64 -5.17 4.81 20.01
N LYS A 65 -5.59 4.47 18.78
CA LYS A 65 -7.00 4.61 18.35
C LYS A 65 -7.67 3.31 17.94
N ASN A 66 -6.94 2.18 17.84
CA ASN A 66 -7.45 0.86 17.42
C ASN A 66 -8.31 0.87 16.13
N HIS A 67 -8.16 1.89 15.29
CA HIS A 67 -8.99 2.08 14.08
C HIS A 67 -8.30 1.65 12.78
N MET A 68 -6.99 1.39 12.81
CA MET A 68 -6.23 0.98 11.62
C MET A 68 -5.73 -0.46 11.79
N GLY A 69 -5.95 -1.28 10.76
CA GLY A 69 -5.56 -2.68 10.77
C GLY A 69 -4.03 -2.83 10.68
N GLY A 70 -3.45 -3.73 11.49
CA GLY A 70 -2.03 -4.04 11.42
C GLY A 70 -1.60 -4.58 10.03
N GLY A 71 -2.52 -5.21 9.30
CA GLY A 71 -2.31 -5.66 7.92
C GLY A 71 -2.03 -4.52 6.94
N ASP A 72 -2.74 -3.40 7.07
CA ASP A 72 -2.55 -2.21 6.21
C ASP A 72 -1.18 -1.58 6.44
N ILE A 73 -0.77 -1.48 7.70
CA ILE A 73 0.53 -0.91 8.09
C ILE A 73 1.67 -1.79 7.57
N LYS A 74 1.57 -3.11 7.76
CA LYS A 74 2.53 -4.06 7.19
C LYS A 74 2.57 -3.95 5.66
N PHE A 75 1.43 -3.73 5.01
CA PHE A 75 1.36 -3.59 3.55
C PHE A 75 2.10 -2.34 3.09
N ILE A 76 1.83 -1.20 3.72
CA ILE A 76 2.53 0.07 3.46
C ILE A 76 4.04 -0.10 3.69
N PHE A 77 4.44 -0.79 4.77
CA PHE A 77 5.84 -1.07 5.07
C PHE A 77 6.52 -1.86 3.95
N ALA A 78 5.97 -3.04 3.62
CA ALA A 78 6.58 -3.93 2.63
C ALA A 78 6.70 -3.26 1.25
N ASN A 79 5.66 -2.54 0.82
CA ASN A 79 5.70 -1.81 -0.44
C ASN A 79 6.70 -0.65 -0.41
N THR A 80 6.84 0.06 0.72
CA THR A 80 7.83 1.13 0.85
C THR A 80 9.26 0.59 0.87
N VAL A 81 9.50 -0.62 1.42
CA VAL A 81 10.81 -1.30 1.31
C VAL A 81 11.13 -1.60 -0.16
N PHE A 82 10.15 -2.07 -0.95
CA PHE A 82 10.33 -2.35 -2.37
C PHE A 82 10.57 -1.07 -3.20
N LEU A 83 9.72 -0.07 -3.02
CA LEU A 83 9.70 1.16 -3.82
C LEU A 83 10.77 2.18 -3.39
N GLY A 84 11.15 2.17 -2.11
CA GLY A 84 11.94 3.22 -1.46
C GLY A 84 11.07 4.35 -0.90
N LEU A 85 11.66 5.20 -0.04
CA LEU A 85 10.95 6.23 0.73
C LEU A 85 10.16 7.22 -0.13
N GLN A 86 10.79 7.78 -1.16
CA GLN A 86 10.19 8.82 -1.99
C GLN A 86 8.96 8.29 -2.76
N ARG A 87 9.12 7.13 -3.42
CA ARG A 87 8.02 6.46 -4.14
C ARG A 87 6.95 5.92 -3.18
N GLY A 88 7.35 5.44 -2.01
CA GLY A 88 6.42 5.03 -0.94
C GLY A 88 5.53 6.19 -0.48
N TYR A 89 6.12 7.37 -0.24
CA TYR A 89 5.37 8.56 0.15
C TYR A 89 4.42 9.04 -0.96
N VAL A 90 4.94 9.20 -2.18
CA VAL A 90 4.14 9.66 -3.32
C VAL A 90 2.98 8.70 -3.58
N GLY A 91 3.24 7.40 -3.61
CA GLY A 91 2.19 6.42 -3.84
C GLY A 91 1.16 6.34 -2.73
N LEU A 92 1.55 6.54 -1.47
CA LEU A 92 0.61 6.61 -0.35
C LEU A 92 -0.28 7.85 -0.43
N ILE A 93 0.28 9.03 -0.74
CA ILE A 93 -0.49 10.26 -0.96
C ILE A 93 -1.49 10.07 -2.10
N LEU A 94 -1.03 9.53 -3.24
CA LEU A 94 -1.89 9.24 -4.38
C LEU A 94 -3.00 8.26 -4.00
N GLY A 95 -2.67 7.20 -3.26
CA GLY A 95 -3.65 6.22 -2.79
C GLY A 95 -4.74 6.84 -1.94
N PHE A 96 -4.38 7.67 -0.96
CA PHE A 96 -5.36 8.40 -0.14
C PHE A 96 -6.19 9.40 -0.94
N LEU A 97 -5.59 10.07 -1.94
CA LEU A 97 -6.35 10.93 -2.85
C LEU A 97 -7.42 10.14 -3.61
N VAL A 98 -7.11 8.93 -4.10
CA VAL A 98 -8.11 8.08 -4.76
C VAL A 98 -9.24 7.70 -3.80
N VAL A 99 -8.95 7.39 -2.54
CA VAL A 99 -9.97 7.10 -1.51
C VAL A 99 -10.90 8.30 -1.30
N ILE A 100 -10.34 9.51 -1.18
CA ILE A 100 -11.10 10.73 -0.97
C ILE A 100 -12.00 11.01 -2.18
N ILE A 101 -11.46 10.93 -3.40
CA ILE A 101 -12.24 11.13 -4.63
C ILE A 101 -13.37 10.10 -4.71
N TYR A 102 -13.08 8.83 -4.46
CA TYR A 102 -14.08 7.77 -4.49
C TYR A 102 -15.22 8.01 -3.47
N SER A 103 -14.87 8.32 -2.22
CA SER A 103 -15.86 8.59 -1.18
C SER A 103 -16.71 9.83 -1.48
N LEU A 104 -16.12 10.90 -2.00
CA LEU A 104 -16.83 12.10 -2.44
C LEU A 104 -17.78 11.79 -3.61
N CYS A 105 -17.31 11.06 -4.63
CA CYS A 105 -18.16 10.65 -5.76
C CYS A 105 -19.35 9.80 -5.28
N CYS A 106 -19.13 8.85 -4.37
CA CYS A 106 -20.20 8.03 -3.83
C CYS A 106 -21.24 8.85 -3.05
N LYS A 107 -20.77 9.86 -2.30
CA LYS A 107 -21.66 10.77 -1.59
C LYS A 107 -22.45 11.66 -2.56
N LEU A 108 -21.81 12.26 -3.55
CA LEU A 108 -22.44 13.19 -4.49
C LEU A 108 -23.41 12.52 -5.45
N PHE A 109 -23.05 11.37 -6.01
CA PHE A 109 -23.86 10.72 -7.06
C PHE A 109 -24.86 9.72 -6.51
N PHE A 110 -24.61 9.14 -5.34
CA PHE A 110 -25.45 8.06 -4.80
C PHE A 110 -26.01 8.38 -3.41
N ASN A 111 -25.70 9.53 -2.81
CA ASN A 111 -26.10 9.88 -1.43
C ASN A 111 -25.77 8.78 -0.41
N LYS A 112 -24.67 8.04 -0.63
CA LYS A 112 -24.22 6.95 0.23
C LYS A 112 -22.97 7.37 1.00
N ASP A 113 -23.06 7.37 2.32
CA ASP A 113 -21.90 7.47 3.20
C ASP A 113 -21.26 6.09 3.36
N ILE A 114 -20.10 5.89 2.73
CA ILE A 114 -19.36 4.62 2.83
C ILE A 114 -18.55 4.62 4.12
N LYS A 115 -19.03 3.91 5.13
CA LYS A 115 -18.39 3.86 6.46
C LYS A 115 -17.13 3.00 6.52
N ILE A 116 -17.01 1.99 5.66
CA ILE A 116 -15.85 1.08 5.67
C ILE A 116 -15.42 0.82 4.22
N ILE A 117 -14.26 1.35 3.86
CA ILE A 117 -13.66 1.25 2.52
C ILE A 117 -12.44 0.33 2.63
N PRO A 118 -12.32 -0.72 1.79
CA PRO A 118 -11.09 -1.53 1.71
C PRO A 118 -9.95 -0.62 1.21
N LEU A 119 -8.92 -0.41 2.02
CA LEU A 119 -7.91 0.63 1.77
C LEU A 119 -6.86 0.20 0.74
N ILE A 120 -6.56 -1.09 0.70
CA ILE A 120 -5.44 -1.65 -0.08
C ILE A 120 -5.64 -1.49 -1.59
N PRO A 121 -6.84 -1.69 -2.17
CA PRO A 121 -7.08 -1.41 -3.58
C PRO A 121 -6.66 0.00 -4.00
N PHE A 122 -7.00 1.01 -3.19
CA PHE A 122 -6.69 2.40 -3.50
C PHE A 122 -5.20 2.71 -3.31
N ILE A 123 -4.58 2.21 -2.23
CA ILE A 123 -3.13 2.33 -2.03
C ILE A 123 -2.36 1.64 -3.16
N THR A 124 -2.84 0.48 -3.63
CA THR A 124 -2.24 -0.26 -4.75
C THR A 124 -2.22 0.59 -6.02
N ILE A 125 -3.33 1.27 -6.35
CA ILE A 125 -3.38 2.22 -7.48
C ILE A 125 -2.34 3.33 -7.31
N GLY A 126 -2.26 3.91 -6.11
CA GLY A 126 -1.26 4.94 -5.79
C GLY A 126 0.18 4.46 -6.00
N TYR A 127 0.52 3.26 -5.54
CA TYR A 127 1.86 2.68 -5.73
C TYR A 127 2.19 2.38 -7.20
N ILE A 128 1.22 1.90 -7.97
CA ILE A 128 1.38 1.67 -9.41
C ILE A 128 1.67 2.99 -10.14
N ILE A 129 0.92 4.05 -9.82
CA ILE A 129 1.14 5.37 -10.40
C ILE A 129 2.50 5.92 -9.98
N SER A 130 2.87 5.80 -8.71
CA SER A 130 4.18 6.27 -8.23
C SER A 130 5.35 5.56 -8.87
N LEU A 131 5.21 4.27 -9.23
CA LEU A 131 6.24 3.54 -9.97
C LEU A 131 6.51 4.17 -11.35
N SER A 132 5.48 4.80 -11.94
CA SER A 132 5.52 5.37 -13.30
C SER A 132 6.04 6.81 -13.35
N ILE A 133 5.88 7.59 -12.27
CA ILE A 133 6.20 9.03 -12.24
C ILE A 133 7.70 9.29 -12.01
N THR A 134 8.36 8.50 -11.18
CA THR A 134 9.73 8.79 -10.74
C THR A 134 10.73 7.99 -11.59
N LYS A 135 11.23 8.60 -12.68
CA LYS A 135 12.34 8.08 -13.48
C LYS A 135 13.66 8.13 -12.71
#